data_AF-A0A839V634-F1
#
_entry.id   AF-A0A839V634-F1
#
_cell.length_a   1.000
_cell.length_b   1.000
_cell.length_c   1.000
_cell.angle_alpha   90.00
_cell.angle_beta   90.00
_cell.angle_gamma   90.00
#
_symmetry.space_group_name_H-M   'P 1'
#
loop_
_entity.id
_entity.type
_entity.pdbx_description
1 polymer ?
#
loop_
_entity_poly.entity_id
_entity_poly.type
_entity_poly.pdbx_seq_one_letter_code
_entity_poly.pdbx_strand_id
1 'polypeptide(L)'
;MNSDQLCTLIESGIEKFSGLVHADESEQGFQSFFEENITLFQALGYSNAIPHPIIESQAQGKFIPDFIVQRDDGLWQVLELKRPNTKVLKNSARRDSWYAEMQGYLSQCIDYIDQLRDQSVCASFERRYGVTMHQGFPATIIAGLSEHIEQLQVTRMLDRFKANISLATFDQALASMQAWYSGKYPQAEHWSGFTIALLYQLDPLRIENGCVFDVGWEKGRNRISLHRRSEEVLALRIIDNNGLIMSHDFISPDRAVGRSVPVMISAFPVNDILRIVLEADGLQIVDIRSSIMDVDLPMPSPSILGNDFEESGSACFVNGFFMTRTPTLSMSEREKVRGYMRENLYNYLGGRDKTIKGVRFSPSQFMYSEGHPYFDHGQKLSTNMVQRNDDCRPAACS
;
A
#
# COMPACT_ATOMS: atom_id res chain seq x y z
N MET A 1 -10.14 -10.15 20.40
CA MET A 1 -10.14 -9.78 18.98
C MET A 1 -10.27 -11.06 18.17
N ASN A 2 -11.24 -11.15 17.26
CA ASN A 2 -11.35 -12.34 16.40
C ASN A 2 -10.29 -12.30 15.29
N SER A 3 -10.07 -13.44 14.61
CA SER A 3 -9.05 -13.58 13.56
C SER A 3 -9.21 -12.55 12.44
N ASP A 4 -10.46 -12.25 12.04
CA ASP A 4 -10.76 -11.37 10.91
C ASP A 4 -10.50 -9.89 11.23
N GLN A 5 -10.78 -9.47 12.47
CA GLN A 5 -10.44 -8.12 12.96
C GLN A 5 -8.93 -7.94 12.99
N LEU A 6 -8.17 -8.95 13.45
CA LEU A 6 -6.71 -8.91 13.45
C LEU A 6 -6.15 -8.87 12.03
N CYS A 7 -6.72 -9.68 11.11
CA CYS A 7 -6.38 -9.65 9.69
C CYS A 7 -6.55 -8.25 9.10
N THR A 8 -7.73 -7.63 9.30
CA THR A 8 -8.03 -6.29 8.79
C THR A 8 -7.11 -5.22 9.38
N LEU A 9 -6.81 -5.28 10.69
CA LEU A 9 -5.91 -4.34 11.35
C LEU A 9 -4.48 -4.45 10.83
N ILE A 10 -3.99 -5.67 10.62
CA ILE A 10 -2.65 -5.89 10.09
C ILE A 10 -2.59 -5.44 8.63
N GLU A 11 -3.56 -5.78 7.79
CA GLU A 11 -3.60 -5.33 6.40
C GLU A 11 -3.55 -3.80 6.30
N SER A 12 -4.46 -3.12 7.00
CA SER A 12 -4.51 -1.65 7.04
C SER A 12 -3.23 -1.04 7.61
N GLY A 13 -2.64 -1.69 8.62
CA GLY A 13 -1.36 -1.27 9.18
C GLY A 13 -0.22 -1.37 8.17
N ILE A 14 -0.12 -2.46 7.41
CA ILE A 14 0.93 -2.63 6.38
C ILE A 14 0.74 -1.60 5.25
N GLU A 15 -0.48 -1.33 4.83
CA GLU A 15 -0.79 -0.29 3.84
C GLU A 15 -0.41 1.10 4.32
N LYS A 16 -0.77 1.46 5.57
CA LYS A 16 -0.36 2.73 6.19
C LYS A 16 1.17 2.81 6.30
N PHE A 17 1.84 1.74 6.73
CA PHE A 17 3.31 1.68 6.79
C PHE A 17 3.93 1.94 5.42
N SER A 18 3.42 1.29 4.37
CA SER A 18 3.87 1.52 2.99
C SER A 18 3.75 3.00 2.61
N GLY A 19 2.62 3.64 2.90
CA GLY A 19 2.43 5.07 2.64
C GLY A 19 3.42 5.96 3.37
N LEU A 20 3.70 5.69 4.65
CA LEU A 20 4.68 6.45 5.45
C LEU A 20 6.11 6.30 4.89
N VAL A 21 6.47 5.10 4.43
CA VAL A 21 7.77 4.85 3.76
C VAL A 21 7.88 5.68 2.49
N HIS A 22 6.85 5.70 1.65
CA HIS A 22 6.83 6.49 0.42
C HIS A 22 6.86 8.01 0.67
N ALA A 23 6.23 8.46 1.76
CA ALA A 23 6.22 9.86 2.17
C ALA A 23 7.52 10.33 2.84
N ASP A 24 8.49 9.42 3.08
CA ASP A 24 9.72 9.68 3.84
C ASP A 24 9.44 10.34 5.20
N GLU A 25 8.47 9.77 5.94
CA GLU A 25 8.02 10.27 7.22
C GLU A 25 9.18 10.46 8.23
N SER A 26 8.96 11.32 9.22
CA SER A 26 9.89 11.53 10.32
C SER A 26 10.07 10.27 11.20
N GLU A 27 11.22 10.17 11.86
CA GLU A 27 11.50 9.08 12.83
C GLU A 27 10.43 9.02 13.93
N GLN A 28 10.06 10.18 14.48
CA GLN A 28 8.96 10.30 15.45
C GLN A 28 7.61 9.84 14.86
N GLY A 29 7.37 10.09 13.57
CA GLY A 29 6.17 9.63 12.88
C GLY A 29 6.12 8.09 12.78
N PHE A 30 7.23 7.45 12.43
CA PHE A 30 7.33 5.99 12.45
C PHE A 30 7.20 5.41 13.86
N GLN A 31 7.83 6.04 14.85
CA GLN A 31 7.70 5.65 16.26
C GLN A 31 6.23 5.65 16.70
N SER A 32 5.54 6.78 16.49
CA SER A 32 4.12 6.94 16.84
C SER A 32 3.25 5.93 16.10
N PHE A 33 3.55 5.68 14.82
CA PHE A 33 2.85 4.68 14.02
C PHE A 33 2.98 3.27 14.62
N PHE A 34 4.19 2.82 14.97
CA PHE A 34 4.39 1.49 15.55
C PHE A 34 3.79 1.36 16.96
N GLU A 35 3.77 2.42 17.75
CA GLU A 35 3.08 2.47 19.04
C GLU A 35 1.56 2.30 18.88
N GLU A 36 0.96 2.99 17.91
CA GLU A 36 -0.47 2.87 17.59
C GLU A 36 -0.83 1.52 16.95
N ASN A 37 0.14 0.86 16.30
CA ASN A 37 -0.07 -0.35 15.50
C ASN A 37 0.77 -1.52 16.03
N ILE A 38 0.76 -1.73 17.36
CA ILE A 38 1.60 -2.73 18.05
C ILE A 38 1.45 -4.16 17.48
N THR A 39 0.31 -4.48 16.86
CA THR A 39 0.07 -5.79 16.23
C THR A 39 0.95 -6.03 15.00
N LEU A 40 1.49 -4.99 14.36
CA LEU A 40 2.40 -5.12 13.23
C LEU A 40 3.76 -5.70 13.60
N PHE A 41 4.16 -5.61 14.87
CA PHE A 41 5.36 -6.29 15.36
C PHE A 41 5.28 -7.80 15.13
N GLN A 42 4.09 -8.40 15.19
CA GLN A 42 3.90 -9.81 14.85
C GLN A 42 4.25 -10.10 13.39
N ALA A 43 3.89 -9.19 12.48
CA ALA A 43 4.22 -9.31 11.07
C ALA A 43 5.72 -9.11 10.79
N LEU A 44 6.46 -8.50 11.72
CA LEU A 44 7.92 -8.41 11.71
C LEU A 44 8.62 -9.57 12.45
N GLY A 45 7.88 -10.58 12.93
CA GLY A 45 8.44 -11.73 13.65
C GLY A 45 8.69 -11.48 15.14
N TYR A 46 7.96 -10.52 15.73
CA TYR A 46 8.04 -10.20 17.14
C TYR A 46 6.71 -10.45 17.86
N SER A 47 6.76 -11.20 18.96
CA SER A 47 5.60 -11.54 19.77
C SER A 47 5.18 -10.43 20.72
N ASN A 48 6.14 -9.60 21.16
CA ASN A 48 5.92 -8.47 22.06
C ASN A 48 6.81 -7.27 21.69
N ALA A 49 6.38 -6.07 22.07
CA ALA A 49 7.14 -4.84 21.90
C ALA A 49 6.88 -3.89 23.07
N ILE A 50 7.95 -3.26 23.58
CA ILE A 50 7.92 -2.26 24.64
C ILE A 50 8.42 -0.95 24.03
N PRO A 51 7.57 0.07 23.87
CA PRO A 51 8.00 1.37 23.34
C PRO A 51 8.75 2.19 24.38
N HIS A 52 9.77 2.91 23.94
CA HIS A 52 10.58 3.83 24.75
C HIS A 52 10.97 3.31 26.14
N PRO A 53 11.49 2.09 26.28
CA PRO A 53 11.85 1.57 27.58
C PRO A 53 13.05 2.35 28.14
N ILE A 54 13.11 2.52 29.45
CA ILE A 54 14.18 3.29 30.12
C ILE A 54 15.18 2.30 30.72
N ILE A 55 16.42 2.36 30.21
CA ILE A 55 17.58 1.66 30.74
C ILE A 55 18.32 2.64 31.67
N GLU A 56 18.30 2.36 32.97
CA GLU A 56 18.93 3.22 33.98
C GLU A 56 20.35 2.77 34.27
N SER A 57 21.33 3.53 33.78
CA SER A 57 22.73 3.38 34.16
C SER A 57 23.04 4.20 35.40
N GLN A 58 23.70 3.58 36.39
CA GLN A 58 24.16 4.30 37.58
C GLN A 58 25.26 5.34 37.26
N ALA A 59 26.05 5.10 36.20
CA ALA A 59 27.20 5.93 35.86
C ALA A 59 26.91 6.92 34.73
N GLN A 60 26.11 6.53 33.74
CA GLN A 60 25.95 7.26 32.48
C GLN A 60 24.54 7.86 32.28
N GLY A 61 23.65 7.68 33.25
CA GLY A 61 22.29 8.23 33.19
C GLY A 61 21.30 7.32 32.48
N LYS A 62 20.32 7.93 31.79
CA LYS A 62 19.21 7.20 31.16
C LYS A 62 19.47 7.00 29.68
N PHE A 63 19.25 5.76 29.23
CA PHE A 63 19.24 5.38 27.82
C PHE A 63 17.82 4.95 27.46
N ILE A 64 17.32 5.42 26.31
CA ILE A 64 15.94 5.18 25.87
C ILE A 64 16.00 4.73 24.41
N PRO A 65 16.02 3.42 24.13
CA PRO A 65 15.84 2.94 22.77
C PRO A 65 14.40 3.18 22.28
N ASP A 66 14.22 3.12 20.97
CA ASP A 66 12.89 3.26 20.34
C ASP A 66 11.94 2.13 20.79
N PHE A 67 12.40 0.88 20.69
CA PHE A 67 11.69 -0.28 21.20
C PHE A 67 12.63 -1.35 21.77
N ILE A 68 12.09 -2.15 22.69
CA ILE A 68 12.60 -3.48 22.99
C ILE A 68 11.54 -4.51 22.59
N VAL A 69 11.92 -5.43 21.72
CA VAL A 69 11.01 -6.39 21.08
C VAL A 69 11.40 -7.82 21.42
N GLN A 70 10.41 -8.71 21.54
CA GLN A 70 10.63 -10.13 21.75
C GLN A 70 10.43 -10.89 20.45
N ARG A 71 11.44 -11.63 20.02
CA ARG A 71 11.38 -12.53 18.86
C ARG A 71 10.50 -13.75 19.15
N ASP A 72 10.11 -14.45 18.09
CA ASP A 72 9.33 -15.68 18.18
C ASP A 72 10.01 -16.82 18.96
N ASP A 73 11.34 -16.83 19.03
CA ASP A 73 12.11 -17.78 19.86
C ASP A 73 12.20 -17.39 21.34
N GLY A 74 11.52 -16.31 21.73
CA GLY A 74 11.48 -15.79 23.10
C GLY A 74 12.63 -14.86 23.47
N LEU A 75 13.60 -14.65 22.58
CA LEU A 75 14.74 -13.77 22.82
C LEU A 75 14.36 -12.29 22.61
N TRP A 76 14.74 -11.45 23.55
CA TRP A 76 14.53 -10.00 23.50
C TRP A 76 15.66 -9.28 22.78
N GLN A 77 15.37 -8.21 22.04
CA GLN A 77 16.37 -7.40 21.35
C GLN A 77 15.99 -5.92 21.31
N VAL A 78 16.98 -5.04 21.12
CA VAL A 78 16.72 -3.64 20.80
C VAL A 78 16.23 -3.55 19.35
N LEU A 79 15.24 -2.71 19.10
CA LEU A 79 14.88 -2.27 17.77
C LEU A 79 14.95 -0.74 17.72
N GLU A 80 15.78 -0.21 16.83
CA GLU A 80 15.94 1.23 16.56
C GLU A 80 15.39 1.55 15.17
N LEU A 81 14.57 2.59 15.07
CA LEU A 81 14.01 3.10 13.83
C LEU A 81 14.75 4.37 13.44
N LYS A 82 15.06 4.51 12.16
CA LYS A 82 15.58 5.76 11.58
C LYS A 82 14.70 6.16 10.42
N ARG A 83 15.24 6.80 9.38
CA ARG A 83 14.45 7.24 8.21
C ARG A 83 14.69 6.35 6.99
N PRO A 84 13.69 6.22 6.09
CA PRO A 84 13.88 5.57 4.79
C PRO A 84 15.01 6.20 3.97
N ASN A 85 15.19 7.52 4.07
CA ASN A 85 16.27 8.23 3.37
C ASN A 85 17.65 8.21 4.07
N THR A 86 17.78 7.55 5.23
CA THR A 86 19.03 7.53 6.00
C THR A 86 20.16 6.92 5.16
N LYS A 87 21.26 7.66 5.02
CA LYS A 87 22.43 7.19 4.28
C LYS A 87 23.26 6.27 5.16
N VAL A 88 23.47 5.04 4.69
CA VAL A 88 24.13 3.99 5.50
C VAL A 88 25.64 3.92 5.21
N LEU A 89 26.02 3.66 3.95
CA LEU A 89 27.43 3.47 3.55
C LEU A 89 27.94 4.58 2.63
N LYS A 90 29.12 5.12 2.94
CA LYS A 90 29.84 6.01 2.03
C LYS A 90 30.51 5.18 0.93
N ASN A 91 30.06 5.36 -0.30
CA ASN A 91 30.71 4.76 -1.45
C ASN A 91 31.99 5.55 -1.81
N SER A 92 33.12 5.20 -1.18
CA SER A 92 34.42 5.77 -1.51
C SER A 92 35.23 4.73 -2.30
N ALA A 93 35.83 5.14 -3.42
CA ALA A 93 36.56 4.26 -4.35
C ALA A 93 37.73 3.46 -3.74
N ARG A 94 38.06 3.67 -2.46
CA ARG A 94 39.21 3.05 -1.80
C ARG A 94 38.92 2.44 -0.43
N ARG A 95 37.83 2.84 0.25
CA ARG A 95 37.54 2.38 1.63
C ARG A 95 36.04 2.38 1.93
N ASP A 96 35.56 1.26 2.44
CA ASP A 96 34.22 1.16 3.00
C ASP A 96 34.19 1.91 4.33
N SER A 97 33.24 2.83 4.48
CA SER A 97 33.05 3.59 5.73
C SER A 97 31.58 3.92 5.94
N TRP A 98 31.15 3.96 7.19
CA TRP A 98 29.82 4.42 7.56
C TRP A 98 29.69 5.92 7.33
N TYR A 99 28.47 6.38 7.04
CA TYR A 99 28.15 7.78 7.27
C TYR A 99 28.29 8.12 8.76
N ALA A 100 28.65 9.38 9.05
CA ALA A 100 28.90 9.79 10.44
C ALA A 100 27.64 9.63 11.31
N GLU A 101 26.48 9.89 10.74
CA GLU A 101 25.18 9.68 11.36
C GLU A 101 24.93 8.19 11.68
N MET A 102 25.11 7.30 10.71
CA MET A 102 25.00 5.85 10.93
C MET A 102 26.00 5.33 11.97
N GLN A 103 27.23 5.85 11.99
CA GLN A 103 28.21 5.54 13.03
C GLN A 103 27.72 5.93 14.43
N GLY A 104 26.99 7.05 14.53
CA GLY A 104 26.35 7.49 15.78
C GLY A 104 25.28 6.49 16.24
N TYR A 105 24.41 6.04 15.35
CA TYR A 105 23.38 5.05 15.67
C TYR A 105 23.96 3.69 16.10
N LEU A 106 25.04 3.26 15.44
CA LEU A 106 25.77 2.06 15.85
C LEU A 106 26.37 2.22 17.26
N SER A 107 26.98 3.37 17.56
CA SER A 107 27.50 3.66 18.90
C SER A 107 26.40 3.61 19.95
N GLN A 108 25.25 4.22 19.66
CA GLN A 108 24.09 4.22 20.55
C GLN A 108 23.58 2.80 20.83
N CYS A 109 23.49 1.95 19.82
CA CYS A 109 23.13 0.54 20.00
C CYS A 109 24.16 -0.22 20.86
N ILE A 110 25.45 0.03 20.66
CA ILE A 110 26.51 -0.57 21.48
C ILE A 110 26.36 -0.13 22.94
N ASP A 111 26.10 1.15 23.19
CA ASP A 111 25.90 1.67 24.54
C ASP A 111 24.72 0.98 25.23
N TYR A 112 23.59 0.78 24.52
CA TYR A 112 22.45 0.04 25.05
C TYR A 112 22.80 -1.40 25.41
N ILE A 113 23.46 -2.11 24.49
CA ILE A 113 23.88 -3.50 24.70
C ILE A 113 24.83 -3.59 25.90
N ASP A 114 25.78 -2.65 26.03
CA ASP A 114 26.74 -2.65 27.12
C ASP A 114 26.09 -2.34 28.48
N GLN A 115 25.12 -1.41 28.54
CA GLN A 115 24.36 -1.20 29.78
C GLN A 115 23.52 -2.42 30.15
N LEU A 116 22.91 -3.09 29.16
CA LEU A 116 22.14 -4.32 29.35
C LEU A 116 23.02 -5.56 29.59
N ARG A 117 24.35 -5.43 29.69
CA ARG A 117 25.24 -6.49 30.21
C ARG A 117 25.43 -6.40 31.72
N ASP A 118 25.19 -5.23 32.33
CA ASP A 118 25.31 -5.07 33.77
C ASP A 118 24.14 -5.78 34.47
N GLN A 119 24.45 -6.72 35.37
CA GLN A 119 23.47 -7.53 36.07
C GLN A 119 22.53 -6.68 36.95
N SER A 120 23.02 -5.57 37.51
CA SER A 120 22.21 -4.66 38.31
C SER A 120 21.20 -3.89 37.46
N VAL A 121 21.61 -3.47 36.26
CA VAL A 121 20.74 -2.82 35.27
C VAL A 121 19.68 -3.81 34.78
N CYS A 122 20.08 -5.04 34.44
CA CYS A 122 19.16 -6.11 34.04
C CYS A 122 18.11 -6.40 35.11
N ALA A 123 18.52 -6.56 36.37
CA ALA A 123 17.60 -6.82 37.48
C ALA A 123 16.62 -5.65 37.72
N SER A 124 17.08 -4.41 37.51
CA SER A 124 16.20 -3.24 37.57
C SER A 124 15.21 -3.21 36.41
N PHE A 125 15.68 -3.49 35.20
CA PHE A 125 14.88 -3.55 33.99
C PHE A 125 13.81 -4.65 34.08
N GLU A 126 14.20 -5.85 34.50
CA GLU A 126 13.29 -6.98 34.71
C GLU A 126 12.22 -6.66 35.76
N ARG A 127 12.59 -6.02 36.86
CA ARG A 127 11.61 -5.58 37.88
C ARG A 127 10.61 -4.56 37.32
N ARG A 128 11.05 -3.68 36.41
CA ARG A 128 10.23 -2.63 35.83
C ARG A 128 9.30 -3.14 34.74
N TYR A 129 9.79 -4.00 33.85
CA TYR A 129 9.09 -4.41 32.64
C TYR A 129 8.64 -5.87 32.63
N GLY A 130 9.05 -6.67 33.63
CA GLY A 130 8.76 -8.12 33.66
C GLY A 130 9.52 -8.91 32.59
N VAL A 131 10.63 -8.37 32.10
CA VAL A 131 11.40 -8.94 30.98
C VAL A 131 12.75 -9.44 31.45
N THR A 132 12.99 -10.74 31.29
CA THR A 132 14.29 -11.35 31.55
C THR A 132 15.21 -11.16 30.34
N MET A 133 16.22 -10.32 30.50
CA MET A 133 17.24 -10.09 29.47
C MET A 133 18.27 -11.23 29.45
N HIS A 134 18.65 -11.68 28.26
CA HIS A 134 19.73 -12.67 28.09
C HIS A 134 21.07 -11.99 27.84
N GLN A 135 22.17 -12.69 28.14
CA GLN A 135 23.51 -12.21 27.81
C GLN A 135 23.71 -12.20 26.30
N GLY A 136 24.30 -11.12 25.77
CA GLY A 136 24.53 -10.98 24.33
C GLY A 136 23.34 -10.40 23.57
N PHE A 137 22.59 -9.52 24.20
CA PHE A 137 21.41 -8.82 23.67
C PHE A 137 21.65 -8.28 22.25
N PRO A 138 20.87 -8.70 21.24
CA PRO A 138 20.98 -8.15 19.90
C PRO A 138 20.36 -6.76 19.79
N ALA A 139 20.77 -6.02 18.76
CA ALA A 139 20.10 -4.81 18.32
C ALA A 139 19.85 -4.88 16.81
N THR A 140 18.66 -4.50 16.38
CA THR A 140 18.36 -4.28 14.96
C THR A 140 18.08 -2.82 14.72
N ILE A 141 18.74 -2.24 13.72
CA ILE A 141 18.42 -0.91 13.22
C ILE A 141 17.58 -1.08 11.94
N ILE A 142 16.45 -0.38 11.82
CA ILE A 142 15.70 -0.24 10.57
C ILE A 142 16.02 1.13 9.97
N ALA A 143 16.79 1.15 8.88
CA ALA A 143 17.21 2.39 8.23
C ALA A 143 17.47 2.21 6.74
N GLY A 144 17.19 3.25 5.95
CA GLY A 144 17.47 3.25 4.52
C GLY A 144 16.49 2.43 3.69
N LEU A 145 16.75 2.39 2.38
CA LEU A 145 16.09 1.55 1.38
C LEU A 145 17.11 0.65 0.69
N SER A 146 16.74 -0.59 0.34
CA SER A 146 17.67 -1.57 -0.25
C SER A 146 18.33 -1.09 -1.54
N GLU A 147 17.65 -0.28 -2.36
CA GLU A 147 18.20 0.25 -3.62
C GLU A 147 19.46 1.10 -3.44
N HIS A 148 19.71 1.60 -2.22
CA HIS A 148 20.84 2.46 -1.89
C HIS A 148 21.92 1.75 -1.07
N ILE A 149 21.74 0.45 -0.78
CA ILE A 149 22.53 -0.28 0.20
C ILE A 149 23.04 -1.59 -0.39
N GLU A 150 24.36 -1.73 -0.46
CA GLU A 150 25.00 -3.00 -0.76
C GLU A 150 25.01 -3.90 0.50
N GLN A 151 24.00 -4.76 0.62
CA GLN A 151 23.78 -5.58 1.84
C GLN A 151 24.99 -6.42 2.25
N LEU A 152 25.69 -7.03 1.29
CA LEU A 152 26.88 -7.83 1.59
C LEU A 152 28.00 -6.98 2.20
N GLN A 153 28.13 -5.73 1.76
CA GLN A 153 29.11 -4.78 2.30
C GLN A 153 28.71 -4.35 3.72
N VAL A 154 27.43 -4.07 3.96
CA VAL A 154 26.88 -3.76 5.28
C VAL A 154 27.18 -4.88 6.27
N THR A 155 26.84 -6.14 5.94
CA THR A 155 27.08 -7.29 6.84
C THR A 155 28.56 -7.38 7.22
N ARG A 156 29.47 -7.32 6.23
CA ARG A 156 30.92 -7.36 6.47
C ARG A 156 31.41 -6.23 7.37
N MET A 157 30.78 -5.05 7.29
CA MET A 157 31.15 -3.91 8.12
C MET A 157 30.58 -4.04 9.53
N LEU A 158 29.37 -4.58 9.70
CA LEU A 158 28.76 -4.84 11.02
C LEU A 158 29.55 -5.88 11.80
N ASP A 159 30.06 -6.93 11.13
CA ASP A 159 30.89 -7.97 11.76
C ASP A 159 32.11 -7.42 12.51
N ARG A 160 32.59 -6.22 12.14
CA ARG A 160 33.75 -5.57 12.79
C ARG A 160 33.45 -5.09 14.20
N PHE A 161 32.20 -4.82 14.54
CA PHE A 161 31.84 -4.28 15.85
C PHE A 161 31.80 -5.35 16.95
N LYS A 162 31.86 -6.65 16.60
CA LYS A 162 31.73 -7.78 17.55
C LYS A 162 30.49 -7.68 18.46
N ALA A 163 29.53 -6.85 18.08
CA ALA A 163 28.25 -6.66 18.73
C ALA A 163 27.20 -7.32 17.85
N ASN A 164 26.17 -7.89 18.47
CA ASN A 164 25.07 -8.56 17.78
C ASN A 164 24.12 -7.52 17.14
N ILE A 165 24.65 -6.68 16.25
CA ILE A 165 23.93 -5.61 15.59
C ILE A 165 23.61 -6.00 14.14
N SER A 166 22.34 -5.93 13.78
CA SER A 166 21.85 -6.11 12.40
C SER A 166 21.25 -4.82 11.86
N LEU A 167 21.27 -4.70 10.53
CA LEU A 167 20.57 -3.66 9.79
C LEU A 167 19.49 -4.31 8.92
N ALA A 168 18.27 -3.80 9.02
CA ALA A 168 17.21 -4.02 8.05
C ALA A 168 16.84 -2.69 7.39
N THR A 169 16.30 -2.74 6.18
CA THR A 169 15.79 -1.55 5.49
C THR A 169 14.26 -1.47 5.60
N PHE A 170 13.69 -0.30 5.34
CA PHE A 170 12.25 -0.10 5.44
C PHE A 170 11.46 -0.96 4.43
N ASP A 171 11.98 -1.13 3.21
CA ASP A 171 11.40 -2.00 2.20
C ASP A 171 11.52 -3.49 2.55
N GLN A 172 12.60 -3.91 3.24
CA GLN A 172 12.71 -5.27 3.79
C GLN A 172 11.71 -5.51 4.92
N ALA A 173 11.52 -4.54 5.81
CA ALA A 173 10.52 -4.61 6.86
C ALA A 173 9.11 -4.72 6.26
N LEU A 174 8.78 -3.87 5.28
CA LEU A 174 7.51 -3.92 4.56
C LEU A 174 7.30 -5.27 3.87
N ALA A 175 8.29 -5.76 3.13
CA ALA A 175 8.23 -7.06 2.45
C ALA A 175 8.04 -8.21 3.45
N SER A 176 8.67 -8.14 4.63
CA SER A 176 8.52 -9.15 5.69
C SER A 176 7.09 -9.15 6.24
N MET A 177 6.52 -7.97 6.51
CA MET A 177 5.14 -7.87 6.97
C MET A 177 4.15 -8.40 5.93
N GLN A 178 4.36 -8.05 4.66
CA GLN A 178 3.53 -8.53 3.54
C GLN A 178 3.62 -10.06 3.41
N ALA A 179 4.82 -10.63 3.44
CA ALA A 179 5.02 -12.07 3.36
C ALA A 179 4.38 -12.82 4.54
N TRP A 180 4.50 -12.27 5.74
CA TRP A 180 3.84 -12.82 6.93
C TRP A 180 2.32 -12.79 6.79
N TYR A 181 1.76 -11.67 6.31
CA TYR A 181 0.33 -11.53 6.10
C TYR A 181 -0.19 -12.56 5.09
N SER A 182 0.47 -12.67 3.94
CA SER A 182 0.18 -13.67 2.90
C SER A 182 0.21 -15.10 3.45
N GLY A 183 1.25 -15.44 4.23
CA GLY A 183 1.41 -16.77 4.79
C GLY A 183 0.37 -17.13 5.86
N LYS A 184 -0.02 -16.15 6.69
CA LYS A 184 -0.93 -16.37 7.82
C LYS A 184 -2.40 -16.29 7.44
N TYR A 185 -2.73 -15.47 6.44
CA TYR A 185 -4.09 -15.28 5.95
C TYR A 185 -4.20 -15.61 4.47
N PRO A 186 -3.87 -16.85 4.04
CA PRO A 186 -3.92 -17.22 2.64
C PRO A 186 -5.34 -17.23 2.09
N GLN A 187 -6.37 -17.37 2.96
CA GLN A 187 -7.78 -17.23 2.57
C GLN A 187 -8.18 -15.76 2.37
N ALA A 188 -7.44 -14.83 2.98
CA ALA A 188 -7.60 -13.41 2.71
C ALA A 188 -6.87 -12.99 1.41
N GLU A 189 -6.05 -13.88 0.85
CA GLU A 189 -5.53 -13.75 -0.50
C GLU A 189 -6.49 -14.46 -1.45
N HIS A 190 -6.89 -13.81 -2.55
CA HIS A 190 -7.82 -14.37 -3.52
C HIS A 190 -9.23 -14.66 -2.99
N TRP A 191 -9.81 -13.73 -2.22
CA TRP A 191 -11.24 -13.76 -1.95
C TRP A 191 -12.03 -13.94 -3.25
N SER A 192 -13.15 -14.65 -3.18
CA SER A 192 -14.01 -15.00 -4.32
C SER A 192 -14.62 -13.81 -5.09
N GLY A 193 -14.26 -12.59 -4.72
CA GLY A 193 -14.69 -11.36 -5.37
C GLY A 193 -13.83 -10.97 -6.58
N PHE A 194 -13.69 -9.67 -6.79
CA PHE A 194 -12.99 -9.12 -7.95
C PHE A 194 -12.21 -7.85 -7.63
N THR A 195 -11.22 -7.56 -8.46
CA THR A 195 -10.46 -6.31 -8.44
C THR A 195 -10.56 -5.61 -9.79
N ILE A 196 -10.82 -4.30 -9.77
CA ILE A 196 -10.69 -3.38 -10.89
C ILE A 196 -9.45 -2.52 -10.61
N ALA A 197 -8.47 -2.51 -11.51
CA ALA A 197 -7.30 -1.63 -11.39
C ALA A 197 -7.28 -0.62 -12.53
N LEU A 198 -7.04 0.64 -12.19
CA LEU A 198 -7.15 1.79 -13.06
C LEU A 198 -5.97 2.73 -12.83
N LEU A 199 -5.33 3.19 -13.89
CA LEU A 199 -4.46 4.37 -13.85
C LEU A 199 -5.12 5.47 -14.69
N TYR A 200 -5.45 6.59 -14.07
CA TYR A 200 -6.12 7.70 -14.75
C TYR A 200 -5.58 9.07 -14.35
N GLN A 201 -5.93 10.07 -15.14
CA GLN A 201 -5.69 11.48 -14.88
C GLN A 201 -6.86 12.31 -15.40
N LEU A 202 -7.56 13.02 -14.50
CA LEU A 202 -8.73 13.83 -14.90
C LEU A 202 -8.30 15.13 -15.59
N ASP A 203 -9.05 15.54 -16.62
CA ASP A 203 -8.86 16.87 -17.22
C ASP A 203 -9.39 17.96 -16.27
N PRO A 204 -8.56 18.91 -15.77
CA PRO A 204 -9.01 19.95 -14.85
C PRO A 204 -10.01 20.92 -15.48
N LEU A 205 -9.94 21.15 -16.79
CA LEU A 205 -10.68 22.23 -17.44
C LEU A 205 -12.08 21.82 -17.93
N ARG A 206 -12.40 20.54 -17.90
CA ARG A 206 -13.68 20.00 -18.39
C ARG A 206 -14.38 19.25 -17.27
N ILE A 207 -15.26 19.98 -16.58
CA ILE A 207 -16.09 19.45 -15.49
C ILE A 207 -17.43 19.06 -16.10
N GLU A 208 -17.57 17.80 -16.46
CA GLU A 208 -18.85 17.19 -16.80
C GLU A 208 -19.14 16.10 -15.77
N ASN A 209 -20.40 16.00 -15.32
CA ASN A 209 -20.89 14.85 -14.56
C ASN A 209 -20.78 13.63 -15.46
N GLY A 210 -19.67 12.91 -15.35
CA GLY A 210 -19.25 11.95 -16.36
C GLY A 210 -18.81 10.65 -15.73
N CYS A 211 -19.00 9.55 -16.44
CA CYS A 211 -18.52 8.25 -16.02
C CYS A 211 -17.08 8.02 -16.51
N VAL A 212 -16.16 7.69 -15.58
CA VAL A 212 -14.77 7.31 -15.89
C VAL A 212 -14.74 5.86 -16.36
N PHE A 213 -15.39 4.97 -15.61
CA PHE A 213 -15.61 3.59 -16.02
C PHE A 213 -16.92 3.06 -15.45
N ASP A 214 -17.44 2.04 -16.11
CA ASP A 214 -18.64 1.30 -15.69
C ASP A 214 -18.46 -0.17 -16.03
N VAL A 215 -18.52 -1.04 -15.02
CA VAL A 215 -18.33 -2.49 -15.14
C VAL A 215 -19.59 -3.19 -14.69
N GLY A 216 -20.13 -4.06 -15.55
CA GLY A 216 -21.33 -4.85 -15.26
C GLY A 216 -22.07 -5.28 -16.51
N TRP A 217 -23.13 -6.06 -16.34
CA TRP A 217 -23.84 -6.69 -17.47
C TRP A 217 -25.24 -6.13 -17.71
N GLU A 218 -25.87 -5.58 -16.69
CA GLU A 218 -27.31 -5.26 -16.70
C GLU A 218 -27.57 -3.77 -16.50
N LYS A 219 -28.51 -3.23 -17.27
CA LYS A 219 -28.98 -1.85 -17.06
C LYS A 219 -29.71 -1.77 -15.72
N GLY A 220 -29.08 -1.08 -14.77
CA GLY A 220 -29.65 -0.78 -13.45
C GLY A 220 -29.47 -1.89 -12.41
N ARG A 221 -28.60 -2.89 -12.65
CA ARG A 221 -28.27 -3.97 -11.70
C ARG A 221 -26.84 -4.43 -11.89
N ASN A 222 -26.26 -5.08 -10.88
CA ASN A 222 -24.94 -5.73 -10.92
C ASN A 222 -23.90 -4.86 -11.67
N ARG A 223 -23.68 -3.66 -11.13
CA ARG A 223 -22.79 -2.66 -11.72
C ARG A 223 -21.91 -1.99 -10.68
N ILE A 224 -20.69 -1.68 -11.08
CA ILE A 224 -19.78 -0.83 -10.33
C ILE A 224 -19.21 0.21 -11.28
N SER A 225 -19.36 1.49 -10.91
CA SER A 225 -18.95 2.60 -11.75
C SER A 225 -18.26 3.68 -10.93
N LEU A 226 -17.36 4.40 -11.61
CA LEU A 226 -16.66 5.54 -11.05
C LEU A 226 -17.10 6.79 -11.80
N HIS A 227 -17.80 7.68 -11.11
CA HIS A 227 -18.32 8.92 -11.69
C HIS A 227 -17.51 10.12 -11.19
N ARG A 228 -17.27 11.08 -12.08
CA ARG A 228 -16.80 12.41 -11.73
C ARG A 228 -18.00 13.28 -11.39
N ARG A 229 -18.03 13.83 -10.17
CA ARG A 229 -19.07 14.76 -9.69
C ARG A 229 -18.64 16.23 -9.82
N SER A 230 -17.35 16.50 -9.65
CA SER A 230 -16.79 17.85 -9.77
C SER A 230 -15.32 17.80 -10.23
N GLU A 231 -14.59 18.91 -10.14
CA GLU A 231 -13.16 18.93 -10.41
C GLU A 231 -12.36 18.01 -9.48
N GLU A 232 -12.78 17.95 -8.22
CA GLU A 232 -12.07 17.29 -7.14
C GLU A 232 -12.79 16.07 -6.58
N VAL A 233 -14.07 15.86 -6.91
CA VAL A 233 -14.87 14.79 -6.31
C VAL A 233 -15.19 13.70 -7.32
N LEU A 234 -14.87 12.47 -6.93
CA LEU A 234 -15.32 11.25 -7.57
C LEU A 234 -16.37 10.56 -6.70
N ALA A 235 -17.20 9.74 -7.33
CA ALA A 235 -18.21 8.93 -6.68
C ALA A 235 -18.07 7.47 -7.13
N LEU A 236 -17.80 6.58 -6.19
CA LEU A 236 -17.90 5.14 -6.42
C LEU A 236 -19.36 4.74 -6.27
N ARG A 237 -20.00 4.32 -7.35
CA ARG A 237 -21.38 3.87 -7.39
C ARG A 237 -21.42 2.37 -7.57
N ILE A 238 -22.23 1.70 -6.75
CA ILE A 238 -22.50 0.27 -6.84
C ILE A 238 -24.00 0.08 -6.98
N ILE A 239 -24.41 -0.76 -7.92
CA ILE A 239 -25.79 -1.17 -8.11
C ILE A 239 -25.83 -2.68 -7.94
N ASP A 240 -26.60 -3.15 -6.96
CA ASP A 240 -26.69 -4.57 -6.64
C ASP A 240 -27.63 -5.33 -7.59
N ASN A 241 -27.82 -6.62 -7.36
CA ASN A 241 -28.66 -7.52 -8.14
C ASN A 241 -30.16 -7.14 -8.08
N ASN A 242 -30.58 -6.46 -7.02
CA ASN A 242 -31.95 -5.98 -6.83
C ASN A 242 -32.17 -4.57 -7.39
N GLY A 243 -31.11 -3.91 -7.86
CA GLY A 243 -31.14 -2.52 -8.31
C GLY A 243 -31.01 -1.50 -7.19
N LEU A 244 -30.66 -1.93 -5.97
CA LEU A 244 -30.32 -1.03 -4.88
C LEU A 244 -29.03 -0.28 -5.24
N ILE A 245 -29.08 1.05 -5.16
CA ILE A 245 -27.97 1.92 -5.51
C ILE A 245 -27.30 2.41 -4.23
N MET A 246 -25.99 2.21 -4.16
CA MET A 246 -25.11 2.86 -3.20
C MET A 246 -24.14 3.78 -3.95
N SER A 247 -23.85 4.95 -3.38
CA SER A 247 -22.85 5.89 -3.91
C SER A 247 -22.02 6.41 -2.75
N HIS A 248 -20.71 6.45 -2.92
CA HIS A 248 -19.79 7.03 -1.95
C HIS A 248 -18.90 8.06 -2.64
N ASP A 249 -18.98 9.30 -2.18
CA ASP A 249 -18.22 10.42 -2.73
C ASP A 249 -16.88 10.57 -1.99
N PHE A 250 -15.81 10.81 -2.74
CA PHE A 250 -14.46 10.98 -2.20
C PHE A 250 -13.64 11.98 -3.03
N ILE A 251 -12.63 12.58 -2.40
CA ILE A 251 -11.70 13.48 -3.10
C ILE A 251 -10.85 12.63 -4.05
N SER A 252 -10.81 13.01 -5.32
CA SER A 252 -10.03 12.34 -6.36
C SER A 252 -8.56 12.30 -5.95
N PRO A 253 -7.94 11.11 -5.87
CA PRO A 253 -6.53 10.97 -5.49
C PRO A 253 -5.60 11.84 -6.31
N ASP A 254 -5.80 11.90 -7.63
CA ASP A 254 -4.95 12.67 -8.53
C ASP A 254 -4.97 14.18 -8.25
N ARG A 255 -6.08 14.69 -7.71
CA ARG A 255 -6.25 16.07 -7.27
C ARG A 255 -5.62 16.31 -5.91
N ALA A 256 -5.81 15.39 -4.97
CA ALA A 256 -5.24 15.49 -3.63
C ALA A 256 -3.69 15.55 -3.66
N VAL A 257 -3.05 14.78 -4.54
CA VAL A 257 -1.58 14.74 -4.65
C VAL A 257 -1.00 15.51 -5.84
N GLY A 258 -1.84 16.04 -6.73
CA GLY A 258 -1.40 16.81 -7.90
C GLY A 258 -0.66 16.00 -8.98
N ARG A 259 -0.87 14.69 -9.05
CA ARG A 259 -0.28 13.76 -10.05
C ARG A 259 -1.23 12.60 -10.32
N SER A 260 -1.07 11.89 -11.44
CA SER A 260 -1.84 10.65 -11.67
C SER A 260 -1.53 9.60 -10.60
N VAL A 261 -2.55 8.85 -10.18
CA VAL A 261 -2.43 7.86 -9.11
C VAL A 261 -3.03 6.51 -9.55
N PRO A 262 -2.35 5.38 -9.28
CA PRO A 262 -2.94 4.05 -9.44
C PRO A 262 -4.10 3.89 -8.46
N VAL A 263 -5.27 3.52 -8.96
CA VAL A 263 -6.44 3.20 -8.15
C VAL A 263 -6.81 1.73 -8.31
N MET A 264 -7.14 1.09 -7.20
CA MET A 264 -7.63 -0.29 -7.17
C MET A 264 -8.92 -0.34 -6.38
N ILE A 265 -9.92 -1.03 -6.94
CA ILE A 265 -11.20 -1.26 -6.28
C ILE A 265 -11.35 -2.76 -6.15
N SER A 266 -11.39 -3.25 -4.92
CA SER A 266 -11.59 -4.67 -4.62
C SER A 266 -12.92 -4.86 -3.91
N ALA A 267 -13.77 -5.72 -4.44
CA ALA A 267 -15.05 -6.08 -3.84
C ALA A 267 -15.02 -7.57 -3.50
N PHE A 268 -15.33 -7.93 -2.26
CA PHE A 268 -15.30 -9.32 -1.79
C PHE A 268 -16.20 -9.55 -0.57
N PRO A 269 -16.78 -10.76 -0.42
CA PRO A 269 -17.61 -11.09 0.74
C PRO A 269 -16.76 -11.47 1.96
N VAL A 270 -17.10 -10.97 3.15
CA VAL A 270 -16.49 -11.31 4.45
C VAL A 270 -17.62 -11.62 5.44
N ASN A 271 -17.83 -12.89 5.82
CA ASN A 271 -18.87 -13.32 6.77
C ASN A 271 -20.26 -12.71 6.48
N ASP A 272 -20.77 -12.92 5.26
CA ASP A 272 -22.05 -12.38 4.76
C ASP A 272 -22.11 -10.84 4.62
N ILE A 273 -20.98 -10.13 4.78
CA ILE A 273 -20.85 -8.70 4.53
C ILE A 273 -20.08 -8.49 3.24
N LEU A 274 -20.67 -7.79 2.27
CA LEU A 274 -19.92 -7.30 1.13
C LEU A 274 -19.00 -6.16 1.59
N ARG A 275 -17.69 -6.36 1.41
CA ARG A 275 -16.67 -5.32 1.62
C ARG A 275 -16.18 -4.82 0.27
N ILE A 276 -16.14 -3.49 0.11
CA ILE A 276 -15.58 -2.84 -1.07
C ILE A 276 -14.53 -1.85 -0.61
N VAL A 277 -13.30 -2.08 -1.05
CA VAL A 277 -12.13 -1.30 -0.69
C VAL A 277 -11.66 -0.55 -1.93
N LEU A 278 -11.51 0.77 -1.81
CA LEU A 278 -10.83 1.58 -2.82
C LEU A 278 -9.49 2.04 -2.26
N GLU A 279 -8.42 1.67 -2.96
CA GLU A 279 -7.06 2.09 -2.68
C GLU A 279 -6.56 3.07 -3.74
N ALA A 280 -5.74 4.02 -3.32
CA ALA A 280 -5.00 4.92 -4.17
C ALA A 280 -3.52 4.89 -3.77
N ASP A 281 -2.64 4.53 -4.71
CA ASP A 281 -1.19 4.33 -4.47
C ASP A 281 -0.88 3.36 -3.29
N GLY A 282 -1.75 2.37 -3.07
CA GLY A 282 -1.63 1.42 -1.97
C GLY A 282 -2.13 1.93 -0.62
N LEU A 283 -2.70 3.13 -0.55
CA LEU A 283 -3.41 3.64 0.62
C LEU A 283 -4.91 3.41 0.45
N GLN A 284 -5.54 2.74 1.41
CA GLN A 284 -7.00 2.64 1.48
C GLN A 284 -7.62 4.02 1.71
N ILE A 285 -8.51 4.46 0.82
CA ILE A 285 -9.22 5.73 0.93
C ILE A 285 -10.74 5.59 1.04
N VAL A 286 -11.31 4.44 0.65
CA VAL A 286 -12.72 4.09 0.88
C VAL A 286 -12.81 2.65 1.38
N ASP A 287 -13.63 2.41 2.41
CA ASP A 287 -13.98 1.08 2.92
C ASP A 287 -15.49 1.02 3.17
N ILE A 288 -16.21 0.44 2.22
CA ILE A 288 -17.66 0.24 2.28
C ILE A 288 -17.92 -1.16 2.81
N ARG A 289 -18.81 -1.26 3.80
CA ARG A 289 -19.26 -2.52 4.37
C ARG A 289 -20.77 -2.56 4.34
N SER A 290 -21.33 -3.57 3.69
CA SER A 290 -22.78 -3.70 3.55
C SER A 290 -23.23 -5.14 3.74
N SER A 291 -24.17 -5.34 4.66
CA SER A 291 -24.89 -6.61 4.84
C SER A 291 -26.19 -6.69 4.02
N ILE A 292 -26.54 -5.61 3.32
CA ILE A 292 -27.80 -5.51 2.56
C ILE A 292 -27.61 -5.56 1.05
N MET A 293 -26.38 -5.32 0.56
CA MET A 293 -26.08 -5.31 -0.86
C MET A 293 -25.80 -6.73 -1.34
N ASP A 294 -26.56 -7.18 -2.33
CA ASP A 294 -26.38 -8.46 -3.01
C ASP A 294 -25.72 -8.22 -4.37
N VAL A 295 -24.38 -8.21 -4.43
CA VAL A 295 -23.66 -7.92 -5.66
C VAL A 295 -23.17 -9.21 -6.30
N ASP A 296 -23.74 -9.56 -7.45
CA ASP A 296 -23.29 -10.66 -8.30
C ASP A 296 -22.67 -10.08 -9.57
N LEU A 297 -21.35 -9.89 -9.56
CA LEU A 297 -20.58 -9.33 -10.66
C LEU A 297 -19.63 -10.41 -11.20
N PRO A 298 -20.09 -11.31 -12.08
CA PRO A 298 -19.25 -12.35 -12.64
C PRO A 298 -18.19 -11.74 -13.56
N MET A 299 -16.93 -12.12 -13.36
CA MET A 299 -15.81 -11.60 -14.15
C MET A 299 -15.27 -12.65 -15.15
N PRO A 300 -14.79 -12.22 -16.33
CA PRO A 300 -14.71 -10.83 -16.80
C PRO A 300 -16.09 -10.25 -17.13
N SER A 301 -16.42 -9.09 -16.55
CA SER A 301 -17.65 -8.36 -16.86
C SER A 301 -17.40 -7.37 -18.00
N PRO A 302 -18.41 -7.08 -18.83
CA PRO A 302 -18.39 -5.97 -19.75
C PRO A 302 -17.97 -4.70 -19.05
N SER A 303 -17.11 -3.93 -19.70
CA SER A 303 -16.55 -2.71 -19.12
C SER A 303 -16.60 -1.59 -20.14
N ILE A 304 -17.12 -0.43 -19.75
CA ILE A 304 -17.09 0.80 -20.53
C ILE A 304 -16.09 1.75 -19.86
N LEU A 305 -15.25 2.41 -20.66
CA LEU A 305 -14.38 3.50 -20.23
C LEU A 305 -14.82 4.80 -20.90
N GLY A 306 -14.94 5.87 -20.11
CA GLY A 306 -15.33 7.21 -20.57
C GLY A 306 -16.82 7.43 -20.80
N ASN A 307 -17.66 6.44 -20.52
CA ASN A 307 -19.11 6.59 -20.46
C ASN A 307 -19.71 5.51 -19.52
N ASP A 308 -21.02 5.54 -19.33
CA ASP A 308 -21.76 4.48 -18.66
C ASP A 308 -22.70 3.75 -19.63
N PHE A 309 -23.27 2.63 -19.18
CA PHE A 309 -24.27 1.84 -19.91
C PHE A 309 -25.57 2.60 -20.23
N GLU A 310 -25.79 3.77 -19.63
CA GLU A 310 -27.00 4.57 -19.79
C GLU A 310 -26.77 5.79 -20.70
N GLU A 311 -25.54 5.99 -21.18
CA GLU A 311 -25.07 7.17 -21.90
C GLU A 311 -25.33 8.47 -21.13
N SER A 312 -25.39 8.39 -19.80
CA SER A 312 -25.85 9.49 -18.96
C SER A 312 -24.78 10.57 -18.73
N GLY A 313 -23.52 10.30 -19.11
CA GLY A 313 -22.46 11.30 -19.14
C GLY A 313 -21.07 10.73 -19.40
N SER A 314 -20.27 11.46 -20.20
CA SER A 314 -18.88 11.14 -20.49
C SER A 314 -17.90 11.93 -19.61
N ALA A 315 -16.83 11.28 -19.13
CA ALA A 315 -15.75 11.98 -18.44
C ALA A 315 -14.61 12.35 -19.41
N CYS A 316 -14.01 13.54 -19.24
CA CYS A 316 -12.75 13.91 -19.89
C CYS A 316 -11.56 13.51 -19.02
N PHE A 317 -10.75 12.57 -19.50
CA PHE A 317 -9.59 12.05 -18.75
C PHE A 317 -8.59 11.35 -19.68
N VAL A 318 -7.42 11.05 -19.14
CA VAL A 318 -6.45 10.13 -19.73
C VAL A 318 -6.51 8.82 -18.95
N ASN A 319 -6.61 7.69 -19.65
CA ASN A 319 -6.46 6.37 -19.09
C ASN A 319 -5.11 5.79 -19.50
N GLY A 320 -4.24 5.46 -18.53
CA GLY A 320 -2.99 4.74 -18.80
C GLY A 320 -3.14 3.24 -18.68
N PHE A 321 -4.06 2.77 -17.83
CA PHE A 321 -4.26 1.36 -17.56
C PHE A 321 -5.70 1.10 -17.12
N PHE A 322 -6.27 -0.02 -17.56
CA PHE A 322 -7.50 -0.55 -17.04
C PHE A 322 -7.45 -2.07 -17.11
N MET A 323 -7.71 -2.74 -15.98
CA MET A 323 -7.90 -4.18 -15.94
C MET A 323 -9.00 -4.53 -14.96
N THR A 324 -9.60 -5.69 -15.19
CA THR A 324 -10.47 -6.32 -14.22
C THR A 324 -10.03 -7.77 -14.00
N ARG A 325 -10.18 -8.29 -12.79
CA ARG A 325 -9.70 -9.62 -12.42
C ARG A 325 -10.58 -10.27 -11.36
N THR A 326 -10.80 -11.57 -11.49
CA THR A 326 -11.31 -12.47 -10.44
C THR A 326 -10.37 -13.67 -10.31
N PRO A 327 -10.05 -14.14 -9.10
CA PRO A 327 -10.42 -13.56 -7.79
C PRO A 327 -9.76 -12.20 -7.51
N THR A 328 -9.98 -11.62 -6.33
CA THR A 328 -9.28 -10.39 -5.92
C THR A 328 -7.76 -10.55 -5.99
N LEU A 329 -7.06 -9.45 -6.31
CA LEU A 329 -5.60 -9.43 -6.29
C LEU A 329 -5.10 -9.59 -4.86
N SER A 330 -4.07 -10.42 -4.67
CA SER A 330 -3.36 -10.45 -3.38
C SER A 330 -2.56 -9.16 -3.16
N MET A 331 -2.10 -8.91 -1.94
CA MET A 331 -1.28 -7.72 -1.64
C MET A 331 -0.02 -7.62 -2.50
N SER A 332 0.67 -8.75 -2.72
CA SER A 332 1.84 -8.82 -3.60
C SER A 332 1.49 -8.53 -5.07
N GLU A 333 0.34 -9.02 -5.55
CA GLU A 333 -0.09 -8.75 -6.92
C GLU A 333 -0.52 -7.30 -7.11
N ARG A 334 -1.23 -6.72 -6.13
CA ARG A 334 -1.55 -5.28 -6.11
C ARG A 334 -0.26 -4.45 -6.21
N GLU A 335 0.77 -4.78 -5.43
CA GLU A 335 2.05 -4.07 -5.50
C GLU A 335 2.76 -4.23 -6.85
N LYS A 336 2.78 -5.43 -7.42
CA LYS A 336 3.36 -5.67 -8.76
C LYS A 336 2.63 -4.88 -9.86
N VAL A 337 1.30 -4.82 -9.80
CA VAL A 337 0.50 -4.04 -10.76
C VAL A 337 0.80 -2.55 -10.61
N ARG A 338 0.90 -2.02 -9.38
CA ARG A 338 1.33 -0.63 -9.14
C ARG A 338 2.75 -0.35 -9.64
N GLY A 339 3.68 -1.26 -9.36
CA GLY A 339 5.07 -1.19 -9.85
C GLY A 339 5.11 -1.11 -11.38
N TYR A 340 4.39 -2.02 -12.06
CA TYR A 340 4.26 -2.00 -13.51
C TYR A 340 3.73 -0.66 -14.04
N MET A 341 2.66 -0.14 -13.44
CA MET A 341 2.09 1.16 -13.82
C MET A 341 3.13 2.28 -13.68
N ARG A 342 3.81 2.37 -12.52
CA ARG A 342 4.87 3.36 -12.25
C ARG A 342 5.99 3.30 -13.28
N GLU A 343 6.54 2.12 -13.50
CA GLU A 343 7.70 1.92 -14.37
C GLU A 343 7.40 2.15 -15.86
N ASN A 344 6.20 1.75 -16.33
CA ASN A 344 5.93 1.66 -17.76
C ASN A 344 5.03 2.79 -18.29
N LEU A 345 4.13 3.31 -17.44
CA LEU A 345 3.05 4.20 -17.89
C LEU A 345 3.22 5.64 -17.44
N TYR A 346 4.13 5.95 -16.51
CA TYR A 346 4.44 7.33 -16.17
C TYR A 346 5.47 7.94 -17.13
N ASN A 347 5.31 9.23 -17.41
CA ASN A 347 6.32 10.01 -18.13
C ASN A 347 7.21 10.77 -17.14
N TYR A 348 8.44 10.29 -17.01
CA TYR A 348 9.49 10.97 -16.27
C TYR A 348 10.16 12.04 -17.13
N LEU A 349 9.46 13.14 -17.41
CA LEU A 349 10.06 14.32 -18.03
C LEU A 349 10.45 15.33 -16.93
N GLY A 350 11.72 15.33 -16.55
CA GLY A 350 12.29 16.38 -15.69
C GLY A 350 12.00 16.24 -14.19
N GLY A 351 11.80 15.01 -13.69
CA GLY A 351 11.79 14.72 -12.25
C GLY A 351 10.50 15.07 -11.50
N ARG A 352 9.40 15.36 -12.20
CA ARG A 352 8.06 15.45 -11.59
C ARG A 352 7.05 14.69 -12.45
N ASP A 353 6.45 13.66 -11.87
CA ASP A 353 5.39 12.84 -12.47
C ASP A 353 4.16 13.69 -12.74
N LYS A 354 3.99 14.18 -13.97
CA LYS A 354 2.82 15.01 -14.32
C LYS A 354 1.91 14.42 -15.37
N THR A 355 2.37 13.45 -16.16
CA THR A 355 1.54 12.86 -17.22
C THR A 355 1.74 11.36 -17.28
N ILE A 356 0.67 10.66 -17.67
CA ILE A 356 0.68 9.23 -17.95
C ILE A 356 0.57 9.00 -19.46
N LYS A 357 1.31 8.01 -19.96
CA LYS A 357 1.14 7.43 -21.29
C LYS A 357 -0.20 6.72 -21.31
N GLY A 358 -1.00 6.94 -22.34
CA GLY A 358 -2.32 6.35 -22.35
C GLY A 358 -3.21 6.80 -23.49
N VAL A 359 -4.50 6.71 -23.23
CA VAL A 359 -5.58 7.02 -24.16
C VAL A 359 -6.39 8.18 -23.57
N ARG A 360 -6.51 9.27 -24.32
CA ARG A 360 -7.28 10.45 -23.95
C ARG A 360 -8.72 10.32 -24.43
N PHE A 361 -9.65 10.49 -23.49
CA PHE A 361 -11.09 10.52 -23.71
C PHE A 361 -11.58 11.97 -23.66
N SER A 362 -12.21 12.40 -24.74
CA SER A 362 -12.98 13.64 -24.86
C SER A 362 -14.47 13.36 -24.64
N PRO A 363 -15.34 14.38 -24.56
CA PRO A 363 -16.77 14.15 -24.41
C PRO A 363 -17.29 13.24 -25.53
N SER A 364 -18.23 12.36 -25.18
CA SER A 364 -18.81 11.34 -26.08
C SER A 364 -17.84 10.27 -26.63
N GLN A 365 -16.58 10.24 -26.16
CA GLN A 365 -15.63 9.18 -26.52
C GLN A 365 -15.66 8.07 -25.47
N PHE A 366 -15.63 6.81 -25.91
CA PHE A 366 -15.62 5.67 -24.99
C PHE A 366 -14.93 4.45 -25.60
N MET A 367 -14.45 3.56 -24.74
CA MET A 367 -13.98 2.22 -25.09
C MET A 367 -14.81 1.18 -24.35
N TYR A 368 -14.89 -0.02 -24.91
CA TYR A 368 -15.72 -1.07 -24.37
C TYR A 368 -15.10 -2.46 -24.50
N SER A 369 -15.09 -3.24 -23.43
CA SER A 369 -14.55 -4.61 -23.38
C SER A 369 -15.67 -5.65 -23.30
N GLU A 370 -15.63 -6.64 -24.21
CA GLU A 370 -16.52 -7.80 -24.48
C GLU A 370 -18.03 -7.69 -24.24
N GLY A 371 -18.79 -7.90 -25.34
CA GLY A 371 -20.20 -8.32 -25.30
C GLY A 371 -21.25 -7.23 -25.51
N HIS A 372 -21.17 -6.49 -26.63
CA HIS A 372 -22.07 -5.38 -27.03
C HIS A 372 -23.41 -5.42 -26.26
N PRO A 373 -23.77 -4.40 -25.46
CA PRO A 373 -25.15 -4.28 -25.00
C PRO A 373 -26.00 -4.30 -26.27
N TYR A 374 -27.11 -5.05 -26.29
CA TYR A 374 -28.01 -5.11 -27.45
C TYR A 374 -28.50 -3.69 -27.79
N PHE A 375 -27.72 -2.95 -28.57
CA PHE A 375 -28.09 -1.65 -29.13
C PHE A 375 -28.72 -1.84 -30.51
N ASP A 376 -28.64 -3.04 -31.09
CA ASP A 376 -29.31 -3.44 -32.33
C ASP A 376 -29.78 -4.90 -32.26
N HIS A 377 -31.05 -5.15 -32.62
CA HIS A 377 -31.57 -6.51 -32.79
C HIS A 377 -30.87 -7.21 -33.97
N GLY A 378 -30.03 -8.21 -33.70
CA GLY A 378 -29.62 -9.22 -34.70
C GLY A 378 -28.14 -9.32 -35.10
N GLN A 379 -27.18 -8.75 -34.35
CA GLN A 379 -25.75 -8.86 -34.70
C GLN A 379 -24.89 -9.64 -33.68
N LYS A 380 -23.77 -10.22 -34.16
CA LYS A 380 -22.81 -11.02 -33.38
C LYS A 380 -21.88 -10.14 -32.51
N LEU A 381 -21.47 -10.72 -31.37
CA LEU A 381 -20.57 -10.13 -30.37
C LEU A 381 -19.21 -9.71 -30.96
N SER A 382 -18.71 -8.54 -30.56
CA SER A 382 -17.37 -8.01 -30.89
C SER A 382 -16.39 -8.28 -29.74
N THR A 383 -15.16 -8.68 -30.06
CA THR A 383 -14.09 -9.00 -29.11
C THR A 383 -13.02 -7.90 -28.95
N ASN A 384 -13.24 -6.68 -29.46
CA ASN A 384 -12.24 -5.61 -29.40
C ASN A 384 -12.81 -4.31 -28.78
N MET A 385 -11.96 -3.61 -27.99
CA MET A 385 -12.22 -2.26 -27.49
C MET A 385 -12.22 -1.25 -28.63
N VAL A 386 -13.37 -1.04 -29.28
CA VAL A 386 -13.50 -0.16 -30.44
C VAL A 386 -14.74 0.70 -30.35
N GLN A 387 -14.54 2.02 -30.35
CA GLN A 387 -15.60 2.95 -30.73
C GLN A 387 -15.82 2.82 -32.25
N ARG A 388 -17.05 2.46 -32.65
CA ARG A 388 -17.39 2.11 -34.05
C ARG A 388 -17.21 3.29 -35.01
N ASN A 389 -17.40 4.52 -34.56
CA ASN A 389 -17.14 5.71 -35.36
C ASN A 389 -15.66 6.11 -35.21
N ASP A 390 -14.91 6.04 -36.31
CA ASP A 390 -13.49 6.40 -36.37
C ASP A 390 -13.25 7.84 -35.88
N ASP A 391 -14.17 8.76 -36.19
CA ASP A 391 -14.08 10.17 -35.80
C ASP A 391 -14.28 10.41 -34.29
N CYS A 392 -14.85 9.43 -33.59
CA CYS A 392 -15.09 9.52 -32.16
C CYS A 392 -14.06 8.74 -31.34
N ARG A 393 -13.10 8.04 -31.97
CA ARG A 393 -12.12 7.23 -31.23
C ARG A 393 -11.25 8.08 -30.29
N PRO A 394 -11.04 7.62 -29.04
CA PRO A 394 -10.05 8.22 -28.15
C PRO A 394 -8.66 8.27 -28.79
N ALA A 395 -7.90 9.32 -28.51
CA ALA A 395 -6.57 9.52 -29.08
C ALA A 395 -5.49 8.97 -28.14
N ALA A 396 -4.50 8.25 -28.67
CA ALA A 396 -3.31 7.93 -27.90
C ALA A 396 -2.56 9.22 -27.54
N CYS A 397 -2.12 9.33 -26.28
CA CYS A 397 -1.26 10.41 -25.83
C CYS A 397 0.04 9.84 -25.26
N SER A 398 1.13 10.43 -25.72
CA SER A 398 2.49 10.14 -25.28
C SER A 398 2.77 10.74 -23.92
#